data_AF-A0A392TAU8-F1
#
_entry.id   AF-A0A392TAU8-F1
#
_cell.length_a   1.000
_cell.length_b   1.000
_cell.length_c   1.000
_cell.angle_alpha   90.00
_cell.angle_beta   90.00
_cell.angle_gamma   90.00
#
_symmetry.space_group_name_H-M   'P 1'
#
loop_
_entity.id
_entity.type
_entity.pdbx_description
1 polymer ?
#
loop_
_entity_poly.entity_id
_entity_poly.type
_entity_poly.pdbx_seq_one_letter_code
_entity_poly.pdbx_strand_id
1 'polypeptide(L)' 'MLRQCPYHGIPVCIQLETFYNRLTPSSRNMLDASSGGVLLSKSYTEGFALIESITANTYQWPTVRATPAP' A
#
# COMPACT_ATOMS: atom_id res chain seq x y z
N MET A 1 23.65 23.78 11.31
CA MET A 1 23.04 22.65 12.06
C MET A 1 22.30 21.78 11.06
N LEU A 2 22.73 20.53 10.87
CA LEU A 2 21.99 19.56 10.07
C LEU A 2 20.76 19.15 10.88
N ARG A 3 19.57 19.51 10.41
CA ARG A 3 18.32 18.99 10.98
C ARG A 3 18.34 17.49 10.71
N GLN A 4 18.56 16.67 11.73
CA GLN A 4 18.33 15.24 11.60
C GLN A 4 16.85 15.08 11.25
N CYS A 5 16.59 14.56 10.04
CA CYS A 5 15.22 14.27 9.63
C CYS A 5 14.66 13.26 10.64
N PRO A 6 13.57 13.58 11.35
CA PRO A 6 13.06 12.74 12.44
C PRO A 6 12.65 11.33 11.98
N TYR A 7 12.55 11.13 10.67
CA TYR A 7 12.16 9.89 10.01
C TYR A 7 13.30 9.24 9.20
N HIS A 8 14.52 9.78 9.28
CA HIS A 8 15.65 9.17 8.57
C HIS A 8 16.02 7.86 9.26
N GLY A 9 15.90 6.74 8.53
CA GLY A 9 16.26 5.42 9.04
C GLY A 9 15.12 4.60 9.62
N ILE A 10 13.85 5.00 9.44
CA ILE A 10 12.74 4.09 9.77
C ILE A 10 12.88 2.82 8.92
N PRO A 11 12.94 1.63 9.53
CA PRO A 11 13.08 0.38 8.79
C PRO A 11 11.93 0.19 7.80
N VAL A 12 12.26 -0.29 6.60
CA VAL A 12 11.31 -0.55 5.50
C VAL A 12 10.15 -1.45 5.95
N CYS A 13 10.42 -2.43 6.82
CA CYS A 13 9.38 -3.28 7.41
C CYS A 13 8.34 -2.49 8.21
N ILE A 14 8.78 -1.55 9.05
CA ILE A 14 7.90 -0.70 9.86
C ILE A 14 7.08 0.24 8.97
N GLN A 15 7.65 0.73 7.87
CA GLN A 15 6.93 1.56 6.90
C GLN A 15 5.81 0.75 6.23
N LEU A 16 6.10 -0.47 5.77
CA LEU A 16 5.10 -1.33 5.12
C LEU A 16 3.96 -1.71 6.07
N GLU A 17 4.29 -2.09 7.29
CA GLU A 17 3.30 -2.48 8.30
C GLU A 17 2.43 -1.28 8.71
N THR A 18 3.04 -0.12 8.93
CA THR A 18 2.31 1.11 9.25
C THR A 18 1.37 1.50 8.12
N PHE A 19 1.84 1.45 6.86
CA PHE A 19 1.01 1.68 5.69
C PHE A 19 -0.17 0.70 5.65
N TYR A 20 0.10 -0.60 5.73
CA TYR A 20 -0.91 -1.66 5.67
C TYR A 20 -1.98 -1.53 6.76
N ASN A 21 -1.58 -1.17 7.98
CA ASN A 21 -2.49 -0.98 9.12
C ASN A 21 -3.38 0.26 8.98
N ARG A 22 -2.96 1.26 8.21
CA ARG A 22 -3.73 2.50 7.97
C ARG A 22 -4.67 2.41 6.77
N LEU A 23 -4.64 1.32 6.01
CA LEU A 23 -5.55 1.10 4.90
C LEU A 23 -7.00 0.90 5.36
N THR A 24 -7.93 1.35 4.52
CA THR A 24 -9.33 0.95 4.64
C THR A 24 -9.46 -0.56 4.41
N PRO A 25 -10.49 -1.22 4.97
CA PRO A 25 -10.70 -2.65 4.75
C PRO A 25 -10.75 -3.04 3.26
N SER A 26 -11.38 -2.20 2.43
CA SER A 26 -11.47 -2.44 0.98
C SER A 26 -10.11 -2.36 0.29
N SER A 27 -9.30 -1.36 0.60
CA SER A 27 -7.94 -1.22 0.04
C SER A 27 -7.02 -2.35 0.51
N ARG A 28 -7.18 -2.79 1.76
CA ARG A 28 -6.43 -3.93 2.31
C ARG A 28 -6.78 -5.23 1.58
N ASN A 29 -8.07 -5.51 1.42
CA ASN A 29 -8.53 -6.69 0.67
C ASN A 29 -8.04 -6.68 -0.78
N MET A 30 -8.03 -5.52 -1.43
CA MET A 30 -7.48 -5.39 -2.79
C MET A 30 -6.00 -5.76 -2.83
N LEU A 31 -5.20 -5.23 -1.90
CA LEU A 31 -3.78 -5.57 -1.82
C LEU A 31 -3.56 -7.05 -1.55
N ASP A 32 -4.27 -7.62 -0.58
CA ASP A 32 -4.15 -9.05 -0.24
C ASP A 32 -4.54 -9.94 -1.43
N ALA A 33 -5.57 -9.58 -2.19
CA ALA A 33 -5.95 -10.28 -3.41
C ALA A 33 -4.84 -10.17 -4.48
N SER A 34 -4.25 -9.00 -4.66
CA SER A 34 -3.14 -8.78 -5.61
C SER A 34 -1.84 -9.49 -5.19
N SER A 35 -1.60 -9.71 -3.90
CA SER A 35 -0.48 -10.52 -3.41
C SER A 35 -0.78 -12.03 -3.37
N GLY A 36 -2.00 -12.45 -3.68
CA GLY A 36 -2.42 -13.85 -3.60
C GLY A 36 -2.48 -14.40 -2.17
N GLY A 37 -2.84 -13.54 -1.21
CA GLY A 37 -2.84 -13.81 0.23
C GLY A 37 -2.43 -12.57 1.02
N VAL A 38 -2.38 -12.64 2.35
CA VAL A 38 -2.06 -11.49 3.21
C VAL A 38 -0.72 -10.85 2.80
N LEU A 39 -0.71 -9.55 2.46
CA LEU A 39 0.48 -8.87 1.96
C LEU A 39 1.68 -8.98 2.92
N LEU A 40 1.43 -8.84 4.21
CA LEU A 40 2.46 -8.93 5.27
C LEU A 40 3.02 -10.36 5.46
N SER A 41 2.45 -11.38 4.82
CA SER A 41 3.04 -12.72 4.76
C SER A 41 4.14 -12.86 3.69
N LYS A 42 4.24 -11.90 2.78
CA LYS A 42 5.28 -11.84 1.75
C LYS A 42 6.56 -11.20 2.30
N SER A 43 7.66 -11.35 1.57
CA SER A 43 8.86 -10.61 1.89
C SER A 43 8.62 -9.09 1.72
N TYR A 44 9.31 -8.27 2.51
CA TYR A 44 9.15 -6.81 2.43
C TYR A 44 9.47 -6.28 1.02
N THR A 45 10.44 -6.88 0.33
CA THR A 45 10.80 -6.53 -1.05
C THR A 45 9.66 -6.79 -2.02
N GLU A 46 9.00 -7.94 -1.94
CA GLU A 46 7.83 -8.26 -2.77
C GLU A 46 6.64 -7.34 -2.47
N GLY A 47 6.40 -7.04 -1.18
CA GLY A 47 5.32 -6.15 -0.76
C GLY A 47 5.50 -4.73 -1.31
N PHE A 48 6.72 -4.19 -1.28
CA PHE A 48 7.03 -2.89 -1.86
C PHE A 48 6.90 -2.88 -3.39
N ALA A 49 7.46 -3.90 -4.06
CA ALA A 49 7.35 -4.01 -5.52
C ALA A 49 5.89 -4.08 -5.98
N LEU A 50 5.03 -4.78 -5.23
CA LEU A 50 3.60 -4.81 -5.52
C LEU A 50 2.96 -3.43 -5.36
N ILE A 51 3.21 -2.72 -4.25
CA ILE A 51 2.67 -1.37 -4.03
C ILE A 51 3.13 -0.42 -5.13
N GLU A 52 4.41 -0.46 -5.52
CA GLU A 52 4.94 0.35 -6.63
C GLU A 52 4.26 0.00 -7.95
N SER A 53 4.07 -1.29 -8.25
CA SER A 53 3.39 -1.71 -9.48
C SER A 53 1.92 -1.25 -9.53
N ILE A 54 1.21 -1.31 -8.41
CA ILE A 54 -0.17 -0.81 -8.29
C ILE A 54 -0.18 0.70 -8.46
N THR A 55 0.76 1.41 -7.83
CA THR A 55 0.87 2.87 -7.90
C THR A 55 1.20 3.34 -9.33
N ALA A 56 2.10 2.63 -10.01
CA ALA A 56 2.43 2.86 -11.41
C ALA A 56 1.25 2.58 -12.35
N ASN A 57 0.37 1.64 -12.00
CA ASN A 57 -0.81 1.29 -12.77
C ASN A 57 -2.06 2.14 -12.42
N THR A 58 -2.09 2.80 -11.26
CA THR A 58 -3.23 3.64 -10.83
C THR A 58 -3.44 4.91 -11.65
N TYR A 59 -2.57 5.23 -12.62
CA TYR A 59 -2.88 6.22 -13.66
C TYR A 59 -4.06 5.80 -14.58
N GLN A 60 -4.57 4.57 -14.47
CA GLN A 60 -5.64 4.02 -15.33
C GLN A 60 -6.96 3.63 -14.62
N TRP A 61 -7.09 3.76 -13.30
CA TRP A 61 -8.35 3.40 -12.60
C TRP A 61 -9.38 4.54 -12.68
N PRO A 62 -10.59 4.34 -13.24
CA PRO A 62 -11.66 5.31 -13.12
C PRO A 62 -12.14 5.32 -11.66
N THR A 63 -11.96 6.45 -10.97
CA THR A 63 -12.68 6.74 -9.73
C THR A 63 -14.16 6.97 -10.05
N VAL A 64 -14.87 5.94 -10.50
CA VAL A 64 -16.32 5.97 -10.57
C VAL A 64 -16.79 5.20 -9.35
N ARG A 65 -17.09 5.95 -8.29
CA ARG A 65 -18.07 5.47 -7.32
C ARG A 65 -19.32 5.16 -8.13
N ALA A 66 -19.71 3.89 -8.19
CA ALA A 66 -21.02 3.53 -8.66
C ALA A 66 -22.02 4.24 -7.73
N THR A 67 -22.54 5.39 -8.18
CA THR A 67 -23.78 5.92 -7.66
C THR A 67 -24.84 4.87 -7.95
N PRO A 68 -25.51 4.29 -6.93
CA PRO A 68 -26.67 3.47 -7.22
C PRO A 68 -27.71 4.39 -7.87
N ALA A 69 -28.23 3.96 -9.02
CA ALA A 69 -29.29 4.65 -9.73
C ALA A 69 -30.56 4.73 -8.84
N PRO A 70 -31.41 5.77 -9.01
CA PRO A 70 -32.63 5.95 -8.24
C PRO A 70 -33.64 4.80 -8.43
#